data_AF-A0A1V5RRG3-F1
#
_entry.id   AF-A0A1V5RRG3-F1
#
_cell.length_a   1.000
_cell.length_b   1.000
_cell.length_c   1.000
_cell.angle_alpha   90.00
_cell.angle_beta   90.00
_cell.angle_gamma   90.00
#
_symmetry.space_group_name_H-M   'P 1'
#
loop_
_entity.id
_entity.type
_entity.pdbx_description
1 polymer ?
#
loop_
_entity_poly.entity_id
_entity_poly.type
_entity_poly.pdbx_seq_one_letter_code
_entity_poly.pdbx_strand_id
1 'polypeptide(L)'
;MLLITADIHGSTEALKEIVDIAASRKVEQVLIAGDLCPREEPVFASLLSRLPGLVLVRGNSDVSYQFAQARIHLPPLVRTLSYQGLPITLTHGHVDVPYTVGGIVISGHTHIPHLKKDADGTLWLNPGSPSRPRSSSGATYALIDTEGVGIHRLKTHSPFLYHRFKSS
;
A
#
# COMPACT_ATOMS: atom_id res chain seq x y z
N MET A 1 -10.32 5.33 8.17
CA MET A 1 -8.88 4.99 8.23
C MET A 1 -8.48 4.12 7.05
N LEU A 2 -7.34 4.38 6.42
CA LEU A 2 -6.80 3.59 5.32
C LEU A 2 -5.59 2.76 5.77
N LEU A 3 -5.43 1.57 5.20
CA LEU A 3 -4.20 0.77 5.26
C LEU A 3 -3.53 0.75 3.90
N ILE A 4 -2.21 0.92 3.90
CA ILE A 4 -1.41 0.99 2.69
C ILE A 4 -0.30 -0.05 2.77
N THR A 5 -0.16 -0.83 1.71
CA THR A 5 0.92 -1.81 1.54
C THR A 5 1.35 -1.86 0.06
N ALA A 6 2.40 -2.61 -0.24
CA ALA A 6 2.95 -2.80 -1.57
C ALA A 6 3.77 -4.08 -1.58
N ASP A 7 4.20 -4.58 -2.75
CA ASP A 7 5.26 -5.59 -2.84
C ASP A 7 4.96 -6.86 -2.01
N ILE A 8 3.72 -7.36 -2.11
CA ILE A 8 3.31 -8.60 -1.41
C ILE A 8 3.96 -9.83 -2.05
N HIS A 9 4.24 -9.78 -3.36
CA HIS A 9 4.95 -10.83 -4.11
C HIS A 9 4.36 -12.23 -3.88
N GLY A 10 3.03 -12.34 -3.81
CA GLY A 10 2.31 -13.60 -3.63
C GLY A 10 2.44 -14.23 -2.23
N SER A 11 3.03 -13.55 -1.23
CA SER A 11 3.17 -14.11 0.11
C SER A 11 1.82 -14.15 0.84
N THR A 12 1.36 -15.37 1.11
CA THR A 12 0.16 -15.66 1.89
C THR A 12 0.32 -15.27 3.36
N GLU A 13 1.52 -15.40 3.91
CA GLU A 13 1.84 -15.04 5.29
C GLU A 13 1.71 -13.53 5.48
N ALA A 14 2.38 -12.75 4.62
CA ALA A 14 2.31 -11.29 4.66
C ALA A 14 0.87 -10.81 4.41
N LEU A 15 0.17 -11.36 3.42
CA LEU A 15 -1.22 -10.99 3.15
C LEU A 15 -2.14 -11.31 4.33
N LYS A 16 -1.95 -12.44 5.00
CA LYS A 16 -2.70 -12.80 6.21
C LYS A 16 -2.46 -11.78 7.34
N GLU A 17 -1.21 -11.41 7.59
CA GLU A 17 -0.89 -10.37 8.59
C GLU A 17 -1.60 -9.04 8.25
N ILE A 18 -1.59 -8.63 6.97
CA ILE A 18 -2.31 -7.43 6.52
C ILE A 18 -3.82 -7.53 6.74
N VAL A 19 -4.44 -8.69 6.46
CA VAL A 19 -5.87 -8.93 6.73
C VAL A 19 -6.18 -8.81 8.23
N ASP A 20 -5.35 -9.40 9.09
CA ASP A 20 -5.55 -9.38 10.53
C ASP A 20 -5.36 -7.95 11.10
N ILE A 21 -4.40 -7.19 10.56
CA ILE A 21 -4.23 -5.76 10.88
C ILE A 21 -5.45 -4.95 10.42
N ALA A 22 -5.91 -5.15 9.19
CA ALA A 22 -7.07 -4.44 8.65
C ALA A 22 -8.32 -4.65 9.53
N ALA A 23 -8.56 -5.89 9.95
CA ALA A 23 -9.67 -6.23 10.84
C ALA A 23 -9.50 -5.61 12.24
N SER A 24 -8.33 -5.77 12.87
CA SER A 24 -8.09 -5.28 14.25
C SER A 24 -8.12 -3.75 14.35
N ARG A 25 -7.61 -3.06 13.33
CA ARG A 25 -7.59 -1.59 13.26
C ARG A 25 -8.89 -0.99 12.72
N LYS A 26 -9.86 -1.82 12.32
CA LYS A 26 -11.14 -1.41 11.72
C LYS A 26 -10.92 -0.47 10.53
N VAL A 27 -10.01 -0.84 9.65
CA VAL A 27 -9.70 -0.01 8.47
C VAL A 27 -10.88 -0.07 7.50
N GLU A 28 -11.18 1.05 6.86
CA GLU A 28 -12.29 1.16 5.92
C GLU A 28 -11.87 0.72 4.51
N GLN A 29 -10.58 0.87 4.22
CA GLN A 29 -10.05 0.67 2.88
C GLN A 29 -8.59 0.22 2.93
N VAL A 30 -8.23 -0.69 2.02
CA VAL A 30 -6.84 -1.16 1.82
C VAL A 30 -6.37 -0.77 0.43
N LEU A 31 -5.25 -0.04 0.36
CA LEU A 31 -4.57 0.33 -0.87
C LEU A 31 -3.31 -0.53 -1.03
N ILE A 32 -3.17 -1.19 -2.17
CA ILE A 32 -1.97 -1.96 -2.52
C ILE A 32 -1.28 -1.30 -3.72
N ALA A 33 -0.08 -0.76 -3.48
CA ALA A 33 0.72 -0.02 -4.45
C ALA A 33 1.52 -0.96 -5.37
N GLY A 34 0.87 -1.95 -5.97
CA GLY A 34 1.46 -2.88 -6.96
C GLY A 34 2.29 -4.01 -6.40
N ASP A 35 2.74 -4.87 -7.31
CA ASP A 35 3.48 -6.11 -7.07
C ASP A 35 2.74 -7.04 -6.09
N LEU A 36 1.45 -7.25 -6.40
CA LEU A 36 0.61 -8.23 -5.71
C LEU A 36 1.09 -9.65 -6.03
N CYS A 37 1.40 -9.91 -7.30
CA CYS A 37 1.84 -11.20 -7.85
C CYS A 37 0.97 -12.37 -7.34
N PRO A 38 -0.33 -12.37 -7.66
CA PRO A 38 -1.27 -13.31 -7.06
C PRO A 38 -0.94 -14.76 -7.42
N ARG A 39 -1.08 -15.67 -6.45
CA ARG A 39 -0.92 -17.12 -6.65
C ARG A 39 -2.25 -17.77 -7.01
N GLU A 40 -2.21 -18.85 -7.79
CA GLU A 40 -3.36 -19.70 -8.10
C GLU A 40 -3.71 -20.65 -6.93
N GLU A 41 -3.71 -20.11 -5.70
CA GLU A 41 -4.02 -20.85 -4.50
C GLU A 41 -5.29 -20.27 -3.86
N PRO A 42 -6.31 -21.09 -3.53
CA PRO A 42 -7.58 -20.59 -3.00
C PRO A 42 -7.43 -19.71 -1.75
N VAL A 43 -6.41 -19.97 -0.93
CA VAL A 43 -6.11 -19.19 0.27
C VAL A 43 -5.75 -17.74 -0.07
N PHE A 44 -5.02 -17.48 -1.16
CA PHE A 44 -4.61 -16.14 -1.54
C PHE A 44 -5.82 -15.29 -1.94
N ALA A 45 -6.67 -15.82 -2.82
CA ALA A 45 -7.91 -15.17 -3.24
C ALA A 45 -8.87 -14.96 -2.06
N SER A 46 -8.98 -15.96 -1.16
CA SER A 46 -9.80 -15.86 0.05
C SER A 46 -9.31 -14.74 0.97
N LEU A 47 -8.00 -14.64 1.24
CA LEU A 47 -7.43 -13.55 2.03
C LEU A 47 -7.65 -12.19 1.37
N LEU A 48 -7.42 -12.08 0.06
CA LEU A 48 -7.62 -10.84 -0.68
C LEU A 48 -9.07 -10.36 -0.61
N SER A 49 -10.04 -11.28 -0.69
CA SER A 49 -11.48 -10.96 -0.60
C SER A 49 -11.93 -10.44 0.76
N ARG A 50 -11.14 -10.65 1.83
CA ARG A 50 -11.42 -10.17 3.18
C ARG A 50 -10.95 -8.73 3.41
N LEU A 51 -10.18 -8.14 2.50
CA LEU A 51 -9.69 -6.78 2.64
C LEU A 51 -10.81 -5.77 2.30
N PRO A 52 -11.12 -4.83 3.21
CA PRO A 52 -12.19 -3.87 2.99
C PRO A 52 -11.78 -2.85 1.93
N GLY A 53 -12.73 -2.50 1.05
CA GLY A 53 -12.60 -1.42 0.06
C GLY A 53 -11.35 -1.51 -0.84
N LEU A 54 -10.88 -2.72 -1.13
CA LEU A 54 -9.59 -2.95 -1.78
C LEU A 54 -9.38 -2.10 -3.05
N VAL A 55 -8.27 -1.36 -3.08
CA VAL A 55 -7.81 -0.60 -4.24
C VAL A 55 -6.41 -1.05 -4.65
N LEU A 56 -6.28 -1.43 -5.92
CA LEU A 56 -5.06 -1.95 -6.50
C LEU A 56 -4.59 -1.05 -7.64
N VAL A 57 -3.27 -0.91 -7.74
CA VAL A 57 -2.56 -0.50 -8.96
C VAL A 57 -1.58 -1.60 -9.36
N ARG A 58 -1.17 -1.59 -10.63
CA ARG A 58 -0.29 -2.60 -11.20
C ARG A 58 1.17 -2.25 -10.92
N GLY A 59 1.94 -3.22 -10.43
CA GLY A 59 3.40 -3.12 -10.35
C GLY A 59 4.11 -3.76 -11.54
N ASN A 60 5.43 -3.62 -11.59
CA ASN A 60 6.22 -4.13 -12.73
C ASN A 60 6.29 -5.67 -12.75
N SER A 61 6.05 -6.33 -11.62
CA SER A 61 6.05 -7.79 -11.50
C SER A 61 4.65 -8.40 -11.73
N ASP A 62 3.61 -7.57 -11.81
CA ASP A 62 2.22 -7.99 -12.01
C ASP A 62 1.95 -8.33 -13.49
N VAL A 63 2.00 -9.62 -13.83
CA VAL A 63 1.77 -10.12 -15.20
C VAL A 63 0.31 -10.54 -15.41
N SER A 64 -0.24 -10.26 -16.60
CA SER A 64 -1.65 -10.50 -16.93
C SER A 64 -2.08 -11.96 -16.76
N TYR A 65 -1.21 -12.91 -17.08
CA TYR A 65 -1.48 -14.33 -16.95
C TYR A 65 -1.79 -14.76 -15.50
N GLN A 66 -0.98 -14.33 -14.53
CA GLN A 66 -1.18 -14.65 -13.11
C GLN A 66 -2.50 -14.08 -12.58
N PHE A 67 -2.83 -12.85 -12.98
CA PHE A 67 -4.10 -12.21 -12.62
C PHE A 67 -5.30 -12.96 -13.20
N ALA A 68 -5.22 -13.40 -14.46
CA ALA A 68 -6.26 -14.20 -15.09
C ALA A 68 -6.47 -15.55 -14.37
N GLN A 69 -5.39 -16.26 -14.02
CA GLN A 69 -5.46 -17.51 -13.26
C GLN A 69 -6.09 -17.32 -11.88
N ALA A 70 -5.70 -16.27 -11.17
CA ALA A 70 -6.27 -15.91 -9.86
C ALA A 70 -7.68 -15.32 -9.95
N ARG A 71 -8.24 -15.13 -11.15
CA ARG A 71 -9.55 -14.50 -11.42
C ARG A 71 -9.66 -13.08 -10.84
N ILE A 72 -8.54 -12.34 -10.90
CA ILE A 72 -8.46 -10.94 -10.48
C ILE A 72 -8.30 -10.08 -11.74
N HIS A 73 -9.08 -9.02 -11.87
CA HIS A 73 -8.88 -8.07 -12.97
C HIS A 73 -7.50 -7.42 -12.87
N LEU A 74 -6.79 -7.33 -14.00
CA LEU A 74 -5.51 -6.65 -14.05
C LEU A 74 -5.69 -5.17 -13.65
N PRO A 75 -5.00 -4.68 -12.61
CA PRO A 75 -5.18 -3.31 -12.14
C PRO A 75 -4.66 -2.27 -13.15
N PRO A 76 -5.14 -1.01 -13.07
CA PRO A 76 -4.55 0.09 -13.82
C PRO A 76 -3.17 0.48 -13.27
N LEU A 77 -2.39 1.24 -14.04
CA LEU A 77 -1.07 1.74 -13.61
C LEU A 77 -1.15 2.81 -12.51
N VAL A 78 -2.21 3.61 -12.51
CA VAL A 78 -2.42 4.72 -11.57
C VAL A 78 -3.88 4.78 -11.17
N ARG A 79 -4.12 5.20 -9.92
CA ARG A 79 -5.45 5.60 -9.45
C ARG A 79 -5.33 6.89 -8.64
N THR A 80 -6.33 7.74 -8.78
CA THR A 80 -6.49 8.92 -7.94
C THR A 80 -7.71 8.73 -7.06
N LEU A 81 -7.57 9.04 -5.78
CA LEU A 81 -8.65 9.04 -4.79
C LEU A 81 -8.43 10.21 -3.83
N SER A 82 -9.28 10.33 -2.82
CA SER A 82 -9.13 11.36 -1.80
C SER A 82 -9.39 10.79 -0.41
N TYR A 83 -8.66 11.29 0.58
CA TYR A 83 -8.93 11.02 1.99
C TYR A 83 -9.09 12.35 2.72
N GLN A 84 -10.27 12.59 3.28
CA GLN A 84 -10.60 13.85 3.97
C GLN A 84 -10.32 15.10 3.13
N GLY A 85 -10.63 15.04 1.83
CA GLY A 85 -10.38 16.13 0.88
C GLY A 85 -8.93 16.24 0.39
N LEU A 86 -7.99 15.50 0.97
CA LEU A 86 -6.61 15.45 0.49
C LEU A 86 -6.49 14.47 -0.69
N PRO A 87 -6.02 14.90 -1.87
CA PRO A 87 -5.89 14.01 -3.02
C PRO A 87 -4.75 13.02 -2.80
N ILE A 88 -5.01 11.76 -3.16
CA ILE A 88 -4.05 10.65 -3.13
C ILE A 88 -3.84 10.18 -4.56
N THR A 89 -2.58 10.16 -4.99
CA THR A 89 -2.15 9.46 -6.21
C THR A 89 -1.51 8.14 -5.80
N LEU A 90 -2.12 7.03 -6.20
CA LEU A 90 -1.61 5.68 -6.00
C LEU A 90 -0.98 5.19 -7.31
N THR A 91 0.27 4.76 -7.24
CA THR A 91 1.04 4.15 -8.34
C THR A 91 1.99 3.11 -7.74
N HIS A 92 2.62 2.28 -8.57
CA HIS A 92 3.70 1.43 -8.07
C HIS A 92 5.04 2.18 -8.04
N GLY A 93 5.27 3.16 -8.93
CA GLY A 93 6.51 3.94 -8.99
C GLY A 93 7.57 3.45 -10.00
N HIS A 94 7.21 2.49 -10.86
CA HIS A 94 8.05 2.01 -11.98
C HIS A 94 7.79 2.75 -13.30
N VAL A 95 6.77 3.61 -13.33
CA VAL A 95 6.35 4.41 -14.49
C VAL A 95 6.07 5.83 -14.00
N ASP A 96 6.48 6.81 -14.78
CA ASP A 96 6.13 8.21 -14.53
C ASP A 96 4.64 8.42 -14.81
N VAL A 97 3.94 8.91 -13.79
CA VAL A 97 2.50 9.20 -13.85
C VAL A 97 2.23 10.60 -13.32
N PRO A 98 1.22 11.30 -13.85
CA PRO A 98 0.82 12.58 -13.27
C PRO A 98 0.32 12.38 -11.84
N TYR A 99 0.64 13.34 -10.97
CA TYR A 99 0.19 13.36 -9.57
C TYR A 99 -0.27 14.76 -9.18
N THR A 100 -1.02 14.84 -8.08
CA THR A 100 -1.49 16.12 -7.53
C THR A 100 -0.46 16.69 -6.56
N VAL A 101 0.12 17.84 -6.92
CA VAL A 101 1.01 18.60 -6.03
C VAL A 101 0.27 19.01 -4.76
N GLY A 102 0.93 18.89 -3.61
CA GLY A 102 0.31 19.17 -2.31
C GLY A 102 -0.57 18.04 -1.76
N GLY A 103 -0.76 16.96 -2.52
CA GLY A 103 -1.46 15.76 -2.09
C GLY A 103 -0.55 14.72 -1.42
N ILE A 104 -1.00 13.46 -1.40
CA ILE A 104 -0.20 12.30 -1.03
C ILE A 104 0.11 11.49 -2.28
N VAL A 105 1.38 11.16 -2.50
CA VAL A 105 1.80 10.21 -3.54
C VAL A 105 2.25 8.92 -2.87
N ILE A 106 1.61 7.81 -3.24
CA ILE A 106 1.86 6.49 -2.69
C ILE A 106 2.49 5.62 -3.76
N SER A 107 3.66 5.06 -3.46
CA SER A 107 4.43 4.17 -4.35
C SER A 107 5.05 3.00 -3.61
N GLY A 108 5.25 1.86 -4.29
CA GLY A 108 6.02 0.71 -3.80
C GLY A 108 7.39 0.63 -4.48
N HIS A 109 7.67 -0.51 -5.12
CA HIS A 109 8.77 -0.75 -6.07
C HIS A 109 10.18 -0.83 -5.48
N THR A 110 10.57 0.14 -4.66
CA THR A 110 11.91 0.15 -4.05
C THR A 110 12.02 -0.82 -2.87
N HIS A 111 10.88 -1.23 -2.29
CA HIS A 111 10.75 -2.00 -1.05
C HIS A 111 11.35 -1.29 0.19
N ILE A 112 11.67 0.00 0.08
CA ILE A 112 12.29 0.79 1.15
C ILE A 112 11.23 1.77 1.68
N PRO A 113 10.84 1.65 2.96
CA PRO A 113 9.85 2.55 3.54
C PRO A 113 10.36 3.99 3.52
N HIS A 114 9.49 4.89 3.06
CA HIS A 114 9.80 6.31 2.92
C HIS A 114 8.58 7.13 3.29
N LEU A 115 8.77 8.18 4.08
CA LEU A 115 7.70 9.12 4.42
C LEU A 115 8.29 10.51 4.55
N LYS A 116 8.12 11.36 3.53
CA LYS A 116 8.69 12.70 3.52
C LYS A 116 7.83 13.67 2.73
N LYS A 117 7.68 14.87 3.27
CA LYS A 117 7.05 16.00 2.58
C LYS A 117 8.12 16.77 1.79
N ASP A 118 7.83 17.08 0.53
CA ASP A 118 8.71 17.91 -0.30
C ASP A 118 8.46 19.41 -0.13
N ALA A 119 9.18 20.23 -0.91
CA ALA A 119 9.10 21.69 -0.86
C ALA A 119 7.75 22.23 -1.36
N ASP A 120 7.11 21.53 -2.30
CA ASP A 120 5.80 21.89 -2.87
C ASP A 120 4.63 21.41 -2.01
N GLY A 121 4.94 20.71 -0.91
CA GLY A 121 3.97 20.25 0.07
C GLY A 121 3.35 18.90 -0.25
N THR A 122 3.86 18.17 -1.22
CA THR A 122 3.44 16.80 -1.54
C THR A 122 4.04 15.84 -0.51
N LEU A 123 3.22 14.96 0.05
CA LEU A 123 3.68 13.91 0.96
C LEU A 123 3.96 12.62 0.18
N TRP A 124 5.22 12.24 0.12
CA TRP A 124 5.67 10.99 -0.52
C TRP A 124 5.66 9.85 0.49
N LEU A 125 4.88 8.83 0.20
CA LEU A 125 4.73 7.62 1.01
C LEU A 125 5.14 6.39 0.20
N ASN A 126 6.10 5.65 0.75
CA ASN A 126 6.34 4.26 0.41
C ASN A 126 6.14 3.42 1.68
N PRO A 127 5.18 2.48 1.72
CA PRO A 127 4.91 1.68 2.91
C PRO A 127 6.03 0.66 3.21
N GLY A 128 7.01 0.53 2.30
CA GLY A 128 7.96 -0.57 2.29
C GLY A 128 7.31 -1.84 1.73
N SER A 129 7.96 -2.97 2.01
CA SER A 129 7.49 -4.28 1.59
C SER A 129 7.22 -5.16 2.81
N PRO A 130 6.04 -5.80 2.92
CA PRO A 130 5.73 -6.71 4.02
C PRO A 130 6.38 -8.10 3.84
N SER A 131 6.72 -8.50 2.61
CA SER A 131 7.25 -9.84 2.29
C SER A 131 8.76 -9.86 2.00
N ARG A 132 9.26 -8.84 1.29
CA ARG A 132 10.64 -8.71 0.81
C ARG A 132 11.28 -7.36 1.17
N PRO A 133 11.38 -6.97 2.46
CA PRO A 133 11.92 -5.67 2.85
C PRO A 133 13.38 -5.49 2.39
N ARG A 134 13.73 -4.27 1.95
CA ARG A 134 15.10 -3.89 1.55
C ARG A 134 15.74 -2.85 2.47
N SER A 135 15.20 -2.71 3.68
CA SER A 135 15.69 -1.81 4.71
C SER A 135 15.88 -2.55 6.03
N SER A 136 16.69 -1.98 6.93
CA SER A 136 16.91 -2.51 8.29
C SER A 136 15.67 -2.45 9.19
N SER A 137 14.62 -1.73 8.79
CA SER A 137 13.34 -1.70 9.52
C SER A 137 12.58 -3.03 9.46
N GLY A 138 12.92 -3.90 8.51
CA GLY A 138 12.20 -5.12 8.22
C GLY A 138 10.85 -4.88 7.55
N ALA A 139 9.99 -5.89 7.58
CA ALA A 139 8.66 -5.87 6.99
C ALA A 139 7.81 -4.72 7.56
N THR A 140 7.18 -3.94 6.69
CA THR A 140 6.47 -2.71 7.05
C THR A 140 5.15 -2.57 6.27
N TYR A 141 4.26 -1.74 6.81
CA TYR A 141 3.01 -1.27 6.20
C TYR A 141 2.73 0.15 6.68
N ALA A 142 1.77 0.84 6.08
CA ALA A 142 1.39 2.18 6.52
C ALA A 142 -0.11 2.30 6.84
N LEU A 143 -0.43 3.27 7.68
CA LEU A 143 -1.78 3.68 8.03
C LEU A 143 -1.95 5.17 7.76
N ILE A 144 -3.12 5.55 7.27
CA ILE A 144 -3.56 6.95 7.18
C ILE A 144 -4.84 7.10 7.98
N ASP A 145 -4.83 8.02 8.96
CA ASP A 145 -5.97 8.36 9.81
C ASP A 145 -6.18 9.89 9.84
N THR A 146 -7.06 10.37 10.73
CA THR A 146 -7.34 11.81 10.89
C THR A 146 -6.13 12.61 11.35
N GLU A 147 -5.20 11.99 12.07
CA GLU A 147 -4.05 12.65 12.67
C GLU A 147 -2.87 12.73 11.70
N GLY A 148 -2.73 11.74 10.82
CA GLY A 148 -1.63 11.72 9.88
C GLY A 148 -1.39 10.39 9.17
N VAL A 149 -0.13 10.21 8.78
CA VAL A 149 0.38 9.03 8.09
C VAL A 149 1.48 8.39 8.94
N GLY A 150 1.34 7.10 9.23
CA GLY A 150 2.32 6.33 9.98
C GLY A 150 2.80 5.09 9.23
N ILE A 151 4.10 4.82 9.23
CA ILE A 151 4.66 3.53 8.82
C ILE A 151 4.96 2.71 10.07
N HIS A 152 4.53 1.46 10.07
CA HIS A 152 4.63 0.53 11.19
C HIS A 152 5.37 -0.74 10.75
N ARG A 153 6.11 -1.34 11.68
CA ARG A 153 6.68 -2.68 11.48
C ARG A 153 5.55 -3.72 11.50
N LEU A 154 5.56 -4.65 10.56
CA LEU A 154 4.48 -5.60 10.35
C LEU A 154 4.28 -6.52 11.58
N LYS A 155 5.35 -7.18 12.03
CA LYS A 155 5.29 -8.18 13.11
C LYS A 155 5.00 -7.61 14.50
N THR A 156 5.53 -6.43 14.82
CA THR A 156 5.43 -5.83 16.16
C THR A 156 4.37 -4.75 16.25
N HIS A 157 3.82 -4.31 15.11
CA HIS A 157 2.93 -3.15 14.96
C HIS A 157 3.50 -1.83 15.52
N SER A 158 4.80 -1.80 15.86
CA SER A 158 5.45 -0.64 16.44
C SER A 158 5.66 0.44 15.38
N PRO A 159 5.48 1.73 15.74
CA PRO A 159 5.71 2.83 14.82
C PRO A 159 7.18 2.86 14.38
N PHE A 160 7.39 3.23 13.12
CA PHE A 160 8.71 3.39 12.51
C PHE A 160 8.91 4.82 11.98
N LEU A 161 7.98 5.33 11.18
CA LEU A 161 7.95 6.72 10.70
C LEU A 161 6.57 7.30 10.91
N TYR A 162 6.47 8.61 11.11
CA TYR A 162 5.19 9.28 11.27
C TYR A 162 5.24 10.71 10.74
N HIS A 163 4.17 11.12 10.07
CA HIS A 163 3.95 12.48 9.60
C HIS A 163 2.56 12.92 10.05
N ARG A 164 2.49 13.95 10.88
CA ARG A 164 1.21 14.52 11.33
C ARG A 164 0.67 15.48 10.27
N PHE A 165 -0.63 15.41 9.98
CA PHE A 165 -1.29 16.48 9.26
C PHE A 165 -1.26 17.74 10.15
N LYS A 166 -0.93 18.90 9.57
CA LYS A 166 -0.98 20.13 10.36
C LYS A 166 -2.41 20.34 10.83
N SER A 167 -2.61 20.47 12.14
CA SER A 167 -3.87 20.97 12.68
C SER A 167 -4.09 22.36 12.10
N SER A 168 -5.16 22.51 11.32
CA SER A 168 -5.66 23.80 10.85
C SER A 168 -6.08 24.68 12.02
#